data_AF-A0A822B2N8-F1
#
_entry.id   AF-A0A822B2N8-F1
#
_cell.length_a   1.000
_cell.length_b   1.000
_cell.length_c   1.000
_cell.angle_alpha   90.00
_cell.angle_beta   90.00
_cell.angle_gamma   90.00
#
_symmetry.space_group_name_H-M   'P 1'
#
loop_
_entity.id
_entity.type
_entity.pdbx_description
1 polymer ?
#
loop_
_entity_poly.entity_id
_entity_poly.type
_entity_poly.pdbx_seq_one_letter_code
_entity_poly.pdbx_strand_id
1 'polypeptide(L)'
;IFDLHYSKKAFKNFQEQLNRFHDSLEKFIQEENYWLDDYVLFMTIKELQNKHTWSQWPHGLKYHEVDALQEIREKHQDLILYYIFTQYIFHLQWSELKAYANKFEITIIGDMPVYVDYASADVWAHTHLFQIDEETLLPSVVSGFPPDDCSAEGQNWNMPIYDWNNETKKPQIFKWWIKRLKRALEVLDVVRIDHFRGLESYWSIPVDKNFIPLKPIDGEWVKAPGAEFFTALTKALGEDLPLVVEDLGSLTTETFDLRDQFNLTGIRILQFGFGFYPDNMYRPHNYVPNCVAYTGTHDNPTAIGWWTKHTEHYEKIAFVNYIKPAEKFDEYNHDEEQDNWTIQ
;
A
#
# COMPACT_ATOMS: atom_id res chain seq x y z
N ILE A 1 15.15 7.08 -18.03
CA ILE A 1 15.89 6.89 -19.31
C ILE A 1 17.26 6.24 -19.08
N PHE A 2 18.05 6.67 -18.07
CA PHE A 2 19.37 6.08 -17.79
C PHE A 2 19.30 4.59 -17.38
N ASP A 3 18.31 4.20 -16.59
CA ASP A 3 18.22 2.84 -16.02
C ASP A 3 17.83 1.74 -17.04
N LEU A 4 16.91 2.07 -17.97
CA LEU A 4 16.44 1.11 -18.97
C LEU A 4 17.54 0.69 -19.96
N HIS A 5 18.47 1.59 -20.28
CA HIS A 5 19.59 1.29 -21.18
C HIS A 5 20.51 0.23 -20.57
N TYR A 6 20.92 0.41 -19.31
CA TYR A 6 21.78 -0.55 -18.63
C TYR A 6 21.07 -1.87 -18.32
N SER A 7 19.78 -1.82 -17.99
CA SER A 7 18.96 -3.03 -17.81
C SER A 7 18.93 -3.89 -19.08
N LYS A 8 18.72 -3.29 -20.25
CA LYS A 8 18.76 -4.02 -21.53
C LYS A 8 20.15 -4.57 -21.87
N LYS A 9 21.21 -3.83 -21.55
CA LYS A 9 22.59 -4.31 -21.73
C LYS A 9 22.91 -5.48 -20.79
N ALA A 10 22.49 -5.39 -19.52
CA ALA A 10 22.64 -6.45 -18.55
C ALA A 10 21.87 -7.70 -18.96
N PHE A 11 20.64 -7.54 -19.48
CA PHE A 11 19.85 -8.63 -20.01
C PHE A 11 20.54 -9.36 -21.17
N LYS A 12 21.12 -8.63 -22.13
CA LYS A 12 21.87 -9.25 -23.22
C LYS A 12 23.02 -10.12 -22.70
N ASN A 13 23.78 -9.60 -21.74
CA ASN A 13 24.87 -10.36 -21.12
C ASN A 13 24.36 -11.56 -20.31
N PHE A 14 23.18 -11.43 -19.69
CA PHE A 14 22.51 -12.51 -18.96
C PHE A 14 22.10 -13.65 -19.90
N GLN A 15 21.56 -13.33 -21.08
CA GLN A 15 21.22 -14.33 -22.11
C GLN A 15 22.47 -15.10 -22.59
N GLU A 16 23.59 -14.40 -22.80
CA GLU A 16 24.88 -15.02 -23.16
C GLU A 16 25.43 -15.94 -22.04
N GLN A 17 24.99 -15.74 -20.80
CA GLN A 17 25.44 -16.49 -19.62
C GLN A 17 24.32 -17.30 -18.95
N LEU A 18 23.23 -17.61 -19.65
CA LEU A 18 22.03 -18.19 -19.04
C LEU A 18 22.32 -19.50 -18.28
N ASN A 19 23.22 -20.32 -18.81
CA ASN A 19 23.66 -21.58 -18.18
C ASN A 19 24.24 -21.38 -16.77
N ARG A 20 24.83 -20.21 -16.47
CA ARG A 20 25.35 -19.90 -15.13
C ARG A 20 24.24 -19.71 -14.10
N PHE A 21 23.07 -19.26 -14.53
CA PHE A 21 21.95 -18.92 -13.67
C PHE A 21 20.80 -19.93 -13.74
N HIS A 22 20.92 -20.94 -14.61
CA HIS A 22 19.84 -21.89 -14.96
C HIS A 22 19.08 -22.40 -13.74
N ASP A 23 19.75 -23.08 -12.81
CA ASP A 23 19.07 -23.74 -11.69
C ASP A 23 18.41 -22.75 -10.73
N SER A 24 19.09 -21.63 -10.45
CA SER A 24 18.54 -20.59 -9.58
C SER A 24 17.39 -19.80 -10.22
N LEU A 25 17.44 -19.60 -11.54
CA LEU A 25 16.39 -18.94 -12.29
C LEU A 25 15.17 -19.86 -12.40
N GLU A 26 15.37 -21.13 -12.72
CA GLU A 26 14.30 -22.12 -12.80
C GLU A 26 13.58 -22.26 -11.45
N LYS A 27 14.35 -22.34 -10.36
CA LYS A 27 13.79 -22.33 -9.01
C LYS A 27 12.95 -21.08 -8.73
N PHE A 28 13.47 -19.89 -9.05
CA PHE A 28 12.74 -18.63 -8.90
C PHE A 28 11.44 -18.64 -9.70
N ILE A 29 11.48 -19.04 -10.97
CA ILE A 29 10.27 -19.12 -11.81
C ILE A 29 9.26 -20.08 -11.20
N GLN A 30 9.69 -21.26 -10.74
CA GLN A 30 8.80 -22.26 -10.15
C GLN A 30 8.15 -21.77 -8.85
N GLU A 31 8.93 -21.17 -7.94
CA GLU A 31 8.45 -20.69 -6.64
C GLU A 31 7.51 -19.48 -6.78
N GLU A 32 7.78 -18.61 -7.75
CA GLU A 32 7.08 -17.33 -7.93
C GLU A 32 5.99 -17.38 -9.02
N ASN A 33 5.80 -18.52 -9.68
CA ASN A 33 4.93 -18.67 -10.86
C ASN A 33 3.51 -18.15 -10.65
N TYR A 34 2.98 -18.24 -9.42
CA TYR A 34 1.61 -17.88 -9.12
C TYR A 34 1.29 -16.38 -9.30
N TRP A 35 2.30 -15.51 -9.36
CA TRP A 35 2.14 -14.08 -9.68
C TRP A 35 3.05 -13.64 -10.83
N LEU A 36 4.24 -14.26 -10.95
CA LEU A 36 5.23 -13.88 -11.94
C LEU A 36 4.69 -14.07 -13.36
N ASP A 37 3.95 -15.14 -13.60
CA ASP A 37 3.42 -15.47 -14.92
C ASP A 37 2.44 -14.40 -15.45
N ASP A 38 1.47 -14.00 -14.62
CA ASP A 38 0.55 -12.91 -14.93
C ASP A 38 1.29 -11.57 -15.06
N TYR A 39 2.24 -11.30 -14.18
CA TYR A 39 3.04 -10.07 -14.22
C TYR A 39 3.82 -9.94 -15.54
N VAL A 40 4.54 -10.97 -15.97
CA VAL A 40 5.39 -10.89 -17.17
C VAL A 40 4.56 -10.83 -18.44
N LEU A 41 3.42 -11.52 -18.49
CA LEU A 41 2.47 -11.36 -19.59
C LEU A 41 1.90 -9.94 -19.62
N PHE A 42 1.42 -9.43 -18.48
CA PHE A 42 0.88 -8.08 -18.37
C PHE A 42 1.87 -7.04 -18.85
N MET A 43 3.12 -7.09 -18.39
CA MET A 43 4.16 -6.14 -18.77
C MET A 43 4.53 -6.26 -20.25
N THR A 44 4.60 -7.49 -20.78
CA THR A 44 4.84 -7.75 -22.21
C THR A 44 3.73 -7.15 -23.06
N ILE A 45 2.46 -7.44 -22.74
CA ILE A 45 1.31 -6.92 -23.49
C ILE A 45 1.25 -5.39 -23.36
N LYS A 46 1.47 -4.83 -22.16
CA LYS A 46 1.51 -3.39 -21.94
C LYS A 46 2.56 -2.70 -22.82
N GLU A 47 3.74 -3.29 -22.98
CA GLU A 47 4.76 -2.75 -23.88
C GLU A 47 4.34 -2.82 -25.35
N LEU A 48 3.74 -3.93 -25.79
CA LEU A 48 3.24 -4.10 -27.17
C LEU A 48 2.05 -3.18 -27.50
N GLN A 49 1.23 -2.86 -26.51
CA GLN A 49 0.07 -1.99 -26.62
C GLN A 49 0.41 -0.52 -26.31
N ASN A 50 1.66 -0.08 -26.48
CA ASN A 50 2.10 1.30 -26.26
C ASN A 50 1.71 1.88 -24.87
N LYS A 51 1.67 1.02 -23.85
CA LYS A 51 1.31 1.34 -22.47
C LYS A 51 -0.15 1.80 -22.26
N HIS A 52 -1.04 1.51 -23.20
CA HIS A 52 -2.48 1.64 -22.97
C HIS A 52 -2.94 0.77 -21.80
N THR A 53 -3.99 1.22 -21.10
CA THR A 53 -4.61 0.47 -20.00
C THR A 53 -5.20 -0.84 -20.53
N TRP A 54 -5.16 -1.91 -19.74
CA TRP A 54 -5.55 -3.25 -20.20
C TRP A 54 -6.99 -3.36 -20.67
N SER A 55 -7.91 -2.52 -20.16
CA SER A 55 -9.29 -2.44 -20.66
C SER A 55 -9.40 -1.95 -22.11
N GLN A 56 -8.34 -1.37 -22.67
CA GLN A 56 -8.25 -0.89 -24.05
C GLN A 56 -7.55 -1.90 -24.98
N TRP A 57 -7.08 -3.03 -24.47
CA TRP A 57 -6.39 -4.03 -25.26
C TRP A 57 -7.35 -4.80 -26.19
N PRO A 58 -6.84 -5.45 -27.24
CA PRO A 58 -7.63 -6.35 -28.08
C PRO A 58 -8.40 -7.39 -27.25
N HIS A 59 -9.58 -7.81 -27.73
CA HIS A 59 -10.52 -8.65 -27.01
C HIS A 59 -9.87 -9.84 -26.28
N GLY A 60 -9.14 -10.68 -27.00
CA GLY A 60 -8.53 -11.87 -26.40
C GLY A 60 -7.48 -11.56 -25.33
N LEU A 61 -6.79 -10.42 -25.41
CA LEU A 61 -5.82 -10.00 -24.41
C LEU A 61 -6.49 -9.40 -23.17
N LYS A 62 -7.53 -8.58 -23.35
CA LYS A 62 -8.24 -7.97 -22.22
C LYS A 62 -9.06 -8.98 -21.40
N TYR A 63 -9.58 -10.04 -22.02
CA TYR A 63 -10.36 -11.10 -21.36
C TYR A 63 -9.57 -12.37 -21.04
N HIS A 64 -8.23 -12.34 -21.12
CA HIS A 64 -7.39 -13.51 -20.80
C HIS A 64 -7.75 -14.78 -21.60
N GLU A 65 -8.06 -14.64 -22.88
CA GLU A 65 -8.31 -15.81 -23.73
C GLU A 65 -7.01 -16.62 -23.90
N VAL A 66 -7.09 -17.93 -23.59
CA VAL A 66 -5.93 -18.84 -23.56
C VAL A 66 -5.12 -18.79 -24.85
N ASP A 67 -5.79 -18.82 -26.01
CA ASP A 67 -5.12 -18.83 -27.32
C ASP A 67 -4.38 -17.51 -27.59
N ALA A 68 -4.99 -16.36 -27.22
CA ALA A 68 -4.37 -15.05 -27.40
C ALA A 68 -3.14 -14.88 -26.50
N LEU A 69 -3.20 -15.36 -25.25
CA LEU A 69 -2.05 -15.32 -24.34
C LEU A 69 -0.95 -16.29 -24.80
N GLN A 70 -1.30 -17.47 -25.30
CA GLN A 70 -0.34 -18.42 -25.84
C GLN A 70 0.40 -17.86 -27.05
N GLU A 71 -0.30 -17.15 -27.94
CA GLU A 71 0.33 -16.45 -29.06
C GLU A 71 1.37 -15.42 -28.59
N ILE A 72 1.07 -14.66 -27.52
CA ILE A 72 2.03 -13.73 -26.93
C ILE A 72 3.26 -14.47 -26.39
N ARG A 73 3.06 -15.60 -25.69
CA ARG A 73 4.16 -16.42 -25.16
C ARG A 73 5.09 -16.91 -26.25
N GLU A 74 4.53 -17.38 -27.36
CA GLU A 74 5.31 -17.93 -28.47
C GLU A 74 6.05 -16.85 -29.25
N LYS A 75 5.42 -15.70 -29.50
CA LYS A 75 6.00 -14.63 -30.32
C LYS A 75 6.96 -13.72 -29.58
N HIS A 76 6.83 -13.59 -28.26
CA HIS A 76 7.53 -12.57 -27.46
C HIS A 76 8.38 -13.16 -26.31
N GLN A 77 8.94 -14.36 -26.51
CA GLN A 77 9.75 -15.06 -25.52
C GLN A 77 10.90 -14.21 -24.95
N ASP A 78 11.63 -13.48 -25.79
CA ASP A 78 12.74 -12.62 -25.33
C ASP A 78 12.26 -11.48 -24.41
N LEU A 79 11.10 -10.91 -24.69
CA LEU A 79 10.54 -9.81 -23.88
C LEU A 79 9.97 -10.34 -22.56
N ILE A 80 9.34 -11.50 -22.59
CA ILE A 80 8.91 -12.22 -21.37
C ILE A 80 10.14 -12.54 -20.51
N LEU A 81 11.18 -13.11 -21.11
CA LEU A 81 12.43 -13.44 -20.41
C LEU A 81 13.11 -12.19 -19.85
N TYR A 82 13.03 -11.05 -20.55
CA TYR A 82 13.50 -9.76 -20.02
C TYR A 82 12.76 -9.38 -18.74
N TYR A 83 11.42 -9.46 -18.71
CA TYR A 83 10.66 -9.14 -17.50
C TYR A 83 10.92 -10.14 -16.37
N ILE A 84 11.03 -11.45 -16.67
CA ILE A 84 11.48 -12.46 -15.70
C ILE A 84 12.85 -12.07 -15.13
N PHE A 85 13.81 -11.73 -16.00
CA PHE A 85 15.15 -11.29 -15.60
C PHE A 85 15.11 -10.11 -14.65
N THR A 86 14.28 -9.08 -14.92
CA THR A 86 14.20 -7.92 -14.02
C THR A 86 13.72 -8.29 -12.62
N GLN A 87 12.72 -9.16 -12.51
CA GLN A 87 12.20 -9.64 -11.22
C GLN A 87 13.19 -10.56 -10.51
N TYR A 88 13.86 -11.42 -11.26
CA TYR A 88 14.90 -12.31 -10.73
C TYR A 88 16.08 -11.52 -10.16
N ILE A 89 16.60 -10.52 -10.88
CA ILE A 89 17.69 -9.68 -10.37
C ILE A 89 17.26 -8.88 -9.14
N PHE A 90 16.05 -8.32 -9.14
CA PHE A 90 15.51 -7.66 -7.96
C PHE A 90 15.45 -8.62 -6.76
N HIS A 91 14.92 -9.83 -6.96
CA HIS A 91 14.82 -10.84 -5.91
C HIS A 91 16.18 -11.21 -5.33
N LEU A 92 17.22 -11.41 -6.16
CA LEU A 92 18.56 -11.73 -5.68
C LEU A 92 19.14 -10.59 -4.82
N GLN A 93 19.10 -9.36 -5.34
CA GLN A 93 19.69 -8.20 -4.66
C GLN A 93 18.94 -7.88 -3.36
N TRP A 94 17.62 -7.94 -3.38
CA TRP A 94 16.80 -7.69 -2.21
C TRP A 94 16.98 -8.77 -1.14
N SER A 95 17.06 -10.03 -1.54
CA SER A 95 17.31 -11.15 -0.61
C SER A 95 18.69 -11.03 0.04
N GLU A 96 19.72 -10.64 -0.71
CA GLU A 96 21.06 -10.38 -0.16
C GLU A 96 21.05 -9.22 0.85
N LEU A 97 20.37 -8.11 0.52
CA LEU A 97 20.23 -6.96 1.42
C LEU A 97 19.48 -7.33 2.71
N LYS A 98 18.35 -8.02 2.60
CA LYS A 98 17.57 -8.47 3.76
C LYS A 98 18.40 -9.38 4.66
N ALA A 99 19.04 -10.39 4.08
CA ALA A 99 19.92 -11.29 4.82
C ALA A 99 21.07 -10.54 5.51
N TYR A 100 21.65 -9.53 4.84
CA TYR A 100 22.66 -8.67 5.44
C TYR A 100 22.11 -7.86 6.62
N ALA A 101 20.95 -7.20 6.47
CA ALA A 101 20.32 -6.44 7.54
C ALA A 101 19.99 -7.32 8.76
N ASN A 102 19.39 -8.49 8.53
CA ASN A 102 19.00 -9.42 9.60
C ASN A 102 20.22 -9.99 10.35
N LYS A 103 21.38 -10.15 9.68
CA LYS A 103 22.64 -10.53 10.35
C LYS A 103 23.08 -9.52 11.41
N PHE A 104 22.67 -8.25 11.27
CA PHE A 104 22.90 -7.19 12.25
C PHE A 104 21.67 -6.90 13.12
N GLU A 105 20.72 -7.84 13.19
CA GLU A 105 19.48 -7.72 13.96
C GLU A 105 18.62 -6.52 13.55
N ILE A 106 18.80 -6.03 12.31
CA ILE A 106 17.95 -5.00 11.71
C ILE A 106 16.76 -5.68 11.06
N THR A 107 15.57 -5.29 11.49
CA THR A 107 14.27 -5.69 10.94
C THR A 107 13.85 -4.71 9.85
N ILE A 108 13.44 -5.21 8.69
CA ILE A 108 12.93 -4.40 7.58
C ILE A 108 11.40 -4.38 7.64
N ILE A 109 10.85 -3.20 7.95
CA ILE A 109 9.43 -2.90 7.85
C ILE A 109 9.16 -2.38 6.45
N GLY A 110 8.35 -3.09 5.67
CA GLY A 110 7.85 -2.59 4.39
C GLY A 110 6.41 -2.14 4.48
N ASP A 111 5.83 -1.82 3.32
CA ASP A 111 4.54 -1.14 3.23
C ASP A 111 3.68 -1.78 2.14
N MET A 112 2.40 -2.00 2.44
CA MET A 112 1.43 -2.61 1.55
C MET A 112 0.13 -1.80 1.56
N PRO A 113 -0.16 -1.07 0.47
CA PRO A 113 -1.46 -0.45 0.25
C PRO A 113 -2.59 -1.48 0.26
N VAL A 114 -3.72 -1.16 0.91
CA VAL A 114 -4.90 -2.04 0.88
C VAL A 114 -5.38 -2.27 -0.55
N TYR A 115 -5.51 -1.21 -1.34
CA TYR A 115 -5.94 -1.31 -2.74
C TYR A 115 -4.78 -1.56 -3.70
N VAL A 116 -5.12 -2.05 -4.89
CA VAL A 116 -4.18 -2.23 -6.01
C VAL A 116 -4.61 -1.36 -7.19
N ASP A 117 -3.65 -0.92 -8.00
CA ASP A 117 -3.93 -0.06 -9.15
C ASP A 117 -4.81 -0.75 -10.18
N TYR A 118 -5.76 -0.01 -10.76
CA TYR A 118 -6.60 -0.56 -11.84
C TYR A 118 -5.74 -1.06 -13.00
N ALA A 119 -4.72 -0.30 -13.42
CA ALA A 119 -3.83 -0.65 -14.53
C ALA A 119 -2.65 -1.56 -14.09
N SER A 120 -2.97 -2.63 -13.35
CA SER A 120 -2.03 -3.64 -12.83
C SER A 120 -2.31 -5.06 -13.33
N ALA A 121 -1.30 -5.93 -13.21
CA ALA A 121 -1.44 -7.36 -13.46
C ALA A 121 -2.40 -8.02 -12.46
N ASP A 122 -2.41 -7.55 -11.21
CA ASP A 122 -3.28 -8.05 -10.15
C ASP A 122 -4.76 -7.94 -10.53
N VAL A 123 -5.17 -6.78 -11.03
CA VAL A 123 -6.56 -6.53 -11.44
C VAL A 123 -6.88 -7.20 -12.77
N TRP A 124 -5.99 -7.06 -13.77
CA TRP A 124 -6.18 -7.68 -15.09
C TRP A 124 -6.42 -9.19 -14.96
N ALA A 125 -5.54 -9.92 -14.26
CA ALA A 125 -5.64 -11.37 -14.10
C ALA A 125 -6.74 -11.84 -13.14
N HIS A 126 -7.29 -10.94 -12.32
CA HIS A 126 -8.22 -11.30 -11.27
C HIS A 126 -9.41 -10.35 -11.17
N THR A 127 -9.94 -9.88 -12.31
CA THR A 127 -11.09 -8.95 -12.36
C THR A 127 -12.28 -9.42 -11.51
N HIS A 128 -12.52 -10.73 -11.47
CA HIS A 128 -13.55 -11.38 -10.65
C HIS A 128 -13.43 -11.13 -9.13
N LEU A 129 -12.27 -10.68 -8.61
CA LEU A 129 -12.08 -10.34 -7.19
C LEU A 129 -12.55 -8.92 -6.84
N PHE A 130 -12.82 -8.10 -7.84
CA PHE A 130 -13.14 -6.68 -7.68
C PHE A 130 -14.58 -6.39 -8.11
N GLN A 131 -15.09 -5.24 -7.70
CA GLN A 131 -16.38 -4.68 -8.15
C GLN A 131 -16.23 -4.09 -9.56
N ILE A 132 -15.88 -4.97 -10.49
CA ILE A 132 -15.71 -4.70 -11.91
C ILE A 132 -16.81 -5.44 -12.66
N ASP A 133 -17.47 -4.75 -13.57
CA ASP A 133 -18.46 -5.34 -14.46
C ASP A 133 -17.77 -6.25 -15.48
N GLU A 134 -18.21 -7.51 -15.56
CA GLU A 134 -17.52 -8.55 -16.35
C GLU A 134 -17.59 -8.28 -17.87
N GLU A 135 -18.61 -7.56 -18.34
CA GLU A 135 -18.76 -7.24 -19.76
C GLU A 135 -17.93 -6.00 -20.15
N THR A 136 -18.07 -4.90 -19.41
CA THR A 136 -17.40 -3.64 -19.73
C THR A 136 -15.97 -3.59 -19.21
N LEU A 137 -15.63 -4.44 -18.23
CA LEU A 137 -14.38 -4.44 -17.48
C LEU A 137 -14.13 -3.14 -16.69
N LEU A 138 -15.17 -2.30 -16.52
CA LEU A 138 -15.07 -1.06 -15.76
C LEU A 138 -15.47 -1.30 -14.29
N PRO A 139 -14.78 -0.66 -13.33
CA PRO A 139 -15.23 -0.59 -11.95
C PRO A 139 -16.60 0.09 -11.84
N SER A 140 -17.51 -0.49 -11.07
CA SER A 140 -18.77 0.17 -10.71
C SER A 140 -18.57 1.23 -9.62
N VAL A 141 -17.53 1.04 -8.80
CA VAL A 141 -17.12 1.92 -7.71
C VAL A 141 -15.60 1.97 -7.62
N VAL A 142 -15.08 3.06 -7.06
CA VAL A 142 -13.65 3.23 -6.74
C VAL A 142 -13.44 3.66 -5.30
N SER A 143 -12.25 3.38 -4.79
CA SER A 143 -11.82 3.76 -3.45
C SER A 143 -11.62 5.26 -3.32
N GLY A 144 -11.88 5.79 -2.14
CA GLY A 144 -11.48 7.13 -1.76
C GLY A 144 -11.67 7.37 -0.27
N PHE A 145 -11.92 8.62 0.07
CA PHE A 145 -12.23 9.03 1.43
C PHE A 145 -13.25 10.19 1.40
N PRO A 146 -14.22 10.24 2.34
CA PRO A 146 -15.15 11.35 2.40
C PRO A 146 -14.42 12.66 2.74
N PRO A 147 -15.08 13.82 2.56
CA PRO A 147 -14.61 15.06 3.15
C PRO A 147 -14.38 14.94 4.66
N ASP A 148 -13.27 15.48 5.13
CA ASP A 148 -12.89 15.54 6.53
C ASP A 148 -12.21 16.88 6.87
N ASP A 149 -11.76 17.03 8.12
CA ASP A 149 -11.10 18.26 8.58
C ASP A 149 -9.78 18.54 7.85
N CYS A 150 -9.19 17.55 7.17
CA CYS A 150 -7.96 17.67 6.40
C CYS A 150 -8.22 17.94 4.91
N SER A 151 -9.36 17.49 4.36
CA SER A 151 -9.76 17.68 2.97
C SER A 151 -11.26 17.97 2.86
N ALA A 152 -11.61 19.24 2.62
CA ALA A 152 -13.01 19.66 2.44
C ALA A 152 -13.69 19.04 1.19
N GLU A 153 -12.92 18.57 0.22
CA GLU A 153 -13.44 17.92 -0.99
C GLU A 153 -13.43 16.38 -0.89
N GLY A 154 -12.84 15.84 0.18
CA GLY A 154 -12.54 14.41 0.30
C GLY A 154 -11.40 14.00 -0.62
N GLN A 155 -11.29 12.69 -0.88
CA GLN A 155 -10.24 12.14 -1.73
C GLN A 155 -10.81 11.07 -2.65
N ASN A 156 -10.31 11.03 -3.88
CA ASN A 156 -10.58 9.95 -4.80
C ASN A 156 -9.25 9.32 -5.22
N TRP A 157 -9.08 8.05 -4.88
CA TRP A 157 -7.84 7.31 -5.17
C TRP A 157 -7.94 6.48 -6.45
N ASN A 158 -9.13 6.36 -7.05
CA ASN A 158 -9.40 5.67 -8.31
C ASN A 158 -9.04 4.18 -8.35
N MET A 159 -8.79 3.56 -7.19
CA MET A 159 -8.47 2.13 -7.13
C MET A 159 -9.75 1.29 -7.11
N PRO A 160 -9.79 0.16 -7.82
CA PRO A 160 -10.91 -0.76 -7.75
C PRO A 160 -11.05 -1.34 -6.34
N ILE A 161 -12.29 -1.51 -5.90
CA ILE A 161 -12.62 -2.08 -4.59
C ILE A 161 -12.86 -3.58 -4.76
N TYR A 162 -12.35 -4.39 -3.82
CA TYR A 162 -12.66 -5.81 -3.74
C TYR A 162 -14.17 -6.07 -3.58
N ASP A 163 -14.68 -7.15 -4.18
CA ASP A 163 -16.09 -7.53 -4.08
C ASP A 163 -16.37 -8.37 -2.82
N TRP A 164 -16.12 -7.76 -1.65
CA TRP A 164 -16.22 -8.39 -0.34
C TRP A 164 -17.63 -8.91 -0.01
N ASN A 165 -18.66 -8.23 -0.50
CA ASN A 165 -20.06 -8.53 -0.20
C ASN A 165 -20.63 -9.67 -1.06
N ASN A 166 -19.88 -10.14 -2.04
CA ASN A 166 -20.24 -11.31 -2.81
C ASN A 166 -19.69 -12.59 -2.14
N GLU A 167 -20.57 -13.37 -1.51
CA GLU A 167 -20.23 -14.59 -0.77
C GLU A 167 -19.50 -15.65 -1.62
N THR A 168 -19.67 -15.64 -2.93
CA THR A 168 -18.94 -16.57 -3.84
C THR A 168 -17.51 -16.11 -4.14
N LYS A 169 -17.27 -14.80 -4.11
CA LYS A 169 -15.97 -14.19 -4.40
C LYS A 169 -15.14 -13.98 -3.13
N LYS A 170 -15.76 -13.65 -2.00
CA LYS A 170 -15.10 -13.39 -0.71
C LYS A 170 -14.03 -14.42 -0.33
N PRO A 171 -14.28 -15.75 -0.39
CA PRO A 171 -13.24 -16.74 -0.08
C PRO A 171 -12.05 -16.73 -1.07
N GLN A 172 -12.28 -16.32 -2.31
CA GLN A 172 -11.23 -16.19 -3.34
C GLN A 172 -10.38 -14.95 -3.07
N ILE A 173 -11.02 -13.84 -2.66
CA ILE A 173 -10.33 -12.62 -2.25
C ILE A 173 -9.43 -12.91 -1.04
N PHE A 174 -9.90 -13.68 -0.05
CA PHE A 174 -9.08 -14.12 1.09
C PHE A 174 -7.87 -14.94 0.64
N LYS A 175 -8.05 -15.90 -0.27
CA LYS A 175 -6.93 -16.68 -0.81
C LYS A 175 -5.91 -15.81 -1.55
N TRP A 176 -6.37 -14.84 -2.32
CA TRP A 176 -5.50 -13.88 -3.00
C TRP A 176 -4.70 -13.04 -2.01
N TRP A 177 -5.36 -12.51 -0.98
CA TRP A 177 -4.72 -11.75 0.09
C TRP A 177 -3.71 -12.57 0.91
N ILE A 178 -4.02 -13.83 1.21
CA ILE A 178 -3.08 -14.74 1.89
C ILE A 178 -1.80 -14.88 1.05
N LYS A 179 -1.91 -15.07 -0.27
CA LYS A 179 -0.74 -15.13 -1.16
C LYS A 179 0.01 -13.81 -1.20
N ARG A 180 -0.70 -12.69 -1.29
CA ARG A 180 -0.11 -11.33 -1.29
C ARG A 180 0.68 -11.05 -0.02
N LEU A 181 0.08 -11.33 1.14
CA LEU A 181 0.74 -11.09 2.42
C LEU A 181 1.89 -12.07 2.66
N LYS A 182 1.71 -13.36 2.31
CA LYS A 182 2.79 -14.34 2.36
C LYS A 182 4.00 -13.85 1.55
N ARG A 183 3.77 -13.36 0.33
CA ARG A 183 4.86 -12.82 -0.50
C ARG A 183 5.59 -11.67 0.18
N ALA A 184 4.84 -10.71 0.70
CA ALA A 184 5.42 -9.56 1.37
C ALA A 184 6.26 -9.98 2.58
N LEU A 185 5.82 -10.98 3.35
CA LEU A 185 6.57 -11.53 4.49
C LEU A 185 7.79 -12.40 4.11
N GLU A 186 7.87 -12.87 2.87
CA GLU A 186 9.11 -13.48 2.37
C GLU A 186 10.18 -12.41 2.15
N VAL A 187 9.80 -11.26 1.59
CA VAL A 187 10.73 -10.18 1.25
C VAL A 187 10.91 -9.14 2.37
N LEU A 188 9.99 -9.04 3.33
CA LEU A 188 10.04 -8.13 4.48
C LEU A 188 10.06 -8.92 5.78
N ASP A 189 10.39 -8.27 6.89
CA ASP A 189 10.26 -8.88 8.22
C ASP A 189 8.94 -8.50 8.89
N VAL A 190 8.47 -7.28 8.62
CA VAL A 190 7.20 -6.73 9.09
C VAL A 190 6.52 -6.01 7.92
N VAL A 191 5.19 -6.07 7.85
CA VAL A 191 4.40 -5.38 6.83
C VAL A 191 3.51 -4.33 7.48
N ARG A 192 3.69 -3.06 7.12
CA ARG A 192 2.69 -2.02 7.35
C ARG A 192 1.54 -2.22 6.36
N ILE A 193 0.32 -2.36 6.85
CA ILE A 193 -0.90 -2.31 6.03
C ILE A 193 -1.42 -0.88 6.06
N ASP A 194 -1.30 -0.19 4.93
CA ASP A 194 -1.79 1.17 4.74
C ASP A 194 -3.32 1.18 4.56
N HIS A 195 -4.00 2.20 5.08
CA HIS A 195 -5.46 2.29 5.11
C HIS A 195 -6.14 1.09 5.77
N PHE A 196 -5.64 0.62 6.91
CA PHE A 196 -6.17 -0.55 7.62
C PHE A 196 -7.66 -0.43 7.92
N ARG A 197 -8.15 0.78 8.22
CA ARG A 197 -9.58 1.02 8.43
C ARG A 197 -10.46 0.55 7.26
N GLY A 198 -9.94 0.52 6.03
CA GLY A 198 -10.59 -0.02 4.84
C GLY A 198 -10.93 -1.52 4.93
N LEU A 199 -10.32 -2.26 5.86
CA LEU A 199 -10.60 -3.67 6.15
C LEU A 199 -11.73 -3.84 7.18
N GLU A 200 -12.09 -2.77 7.90
CA GLU A 200 -13.29 -2.69 8.75
C GLU A 200 -14.46 -2.08 7.95
N SER A 201 -14.25 -0.93 7.33
CA SER A 201 -15.18 -0.28 6.42
C SER A 201 -14.45 0.63 5.45
N TYR A 202 -14.90 0.67 4.20
CA TYR A 202 -14.28 1.47 3.15
C TYR A 202 -15.27 2.48 2.56
N TRP A 203 -14.72 3.57 2.02
CA TRP A 203 -15.50 4.57 1.32
C TRP A 203 -15.58 4.20 -0.15
N SER A 204 -16.81 4.01 -0.63
CA SER A 204 -17.13 3.53 -1.97
C SER A 204 -17.72 4.66 -2.80
N ILE A 205 -16.98 5.14 -3.81
CA ILE A 205 -17.41 6.22 -4.69
C ILE A 205 -17.94 5.63 -6.00
N PRO A 206 -19.22 5.87 -6.37
CA PRO A 206 -19.77 5.37 -7.63
C PRO A 206 -19.03 5.92 -8.85
N VAL A 207 -18.99 5.12 -9.90
CA VAL A 207 -18.38 5.48 -11.18
C VAL A 207 -19.45 5.55 -12.27
N ASP A 208 -19.34 6.55 -13.13
CA ASP A 208 -20.24 6.67 -14.28
C ASP A 208 -19.87 5.67 -15.40
N LYS A 209 -20.75 5.58 -16.41
CA LYS A 209 -20.57 4.69 -17.57
C LYS A 209 -19.32 4.98 -18.43
N ASN A 210 -18.66 6.13 -18.24
CA ASN A 210 -17.46 6.53 -18.96
C ASN A 210 -16.19 6.33 -18.11
N PHE A 211 -16.29 5.63 -16.98
CA PHE A 211 -15.21 5.45 -16.02
C PHE A 211 -14.76 6.77 -15.37
N ILE A 212 -15.70 7.71 -15.16
CA ILE A 212 -15.48 8.96 -14.43
C ILE A 212 -16.13 8.79 -13.05
N PRO A 213 -15.34 8.73 -11.96
CA PRO A 213 -15.88 8.70 -10.61
C PRO A 213 -16.70 9.95 -10.31
N LEU A 214 -17.75 9.77 -9.52
CA LEU A 214 -18.46 10.89 -8.90
C LEU A 214 -17.57 11.60 -7.87
N LYS A 215 -18.09 12.66 -7.24
CA LYS A 215 -17.31 13.39 -6.25
C LYS A 215 -17.15 12.52 -4.98
N PRO A 216 -16.06 12.69 -4.21
CA PRO A 216 -15.88 11.93 -2.98
C PRO A 216 -17.05 12.03 -2.00
N ILE A 217 -17.72 13.18 -1.93
CA ILE A 217 -18.91 13.37 -1.09
C ILE A 217 -20.12 12.50 -1.50
N ASP A 218 -20.17 12.03 -2.74
CA ASP A 218 -21.27 11.19 -3.27
C ASP A 218 -21.05 9.69 -2.97
N GLY A 219 -19.96 9.34 -2.28
CA GLY A 219 -19.70 7.97 -1.85
C GLY A 219 -20.47 7.56 -0.59
N GLU A 220 -20.24 6.31 -0.16
CA GLU A 220 -20.83 5.77 1.07
C GLU A 220 -19.86 4.85 1.83
N TRP A 221 -20.07 4.75 3.14
CA TRP A 221 -19.37 3.77 3.99
C TRP A 221 -19.97 2.38 3.78
N VAL A 222 -19.14 1.44 3.35
CA VAL A 222 -19.52 0.04 3.19
C VAL A 222 -18.67 -0.83 4.12
N LYS A 223 -19.30 -1.78 4.81
CA LYS A 223 -18.58 -2.71 5.69
C LYS A 223 -17.70 -3.65 4.88
N ALA A 224 -16.47 -3.83 5.34
CA ALA A 224 -15.57 -4.87 4.89
C ALA A 224 -15.66 -6.09 5.83
N PRO A 225 -15.02 -7.22 5.49
CA PRO A 225 -15.16 -8.45 6.27
C PRO A 225 -14.53 -8.42 7.66
N GLY A 226 -13.70 -7.41 7.97
CA GLY A 226 -13.13 -7.18 9.31
C GLY A 226 -12.53 -8.45 9.92
N ALA A 227 -13.13 -8.93 11.01
CA ALA A 227 -12.65 -10.08 11.74
C ALA A 227 -12.64 -11.39 10.91
N GLU A 228 -13.55 -11.58 9.95
CA GLU A 228 -13.54 -12.76 9.08
C GLU A 228 -12.25 -12.82 8.25
N PHE A 229 -11.79 -11.67 7.75
CA PHE A 229 -10.58 -11.54 6.96
C PHE A 229 -9.33 -11.89 7.79
N PHE A 230 -9.18 -11.27 8.96
CA PHE A 230 -8.02 -11.51 9.82
C PHE A 230 -8.02 -12.92 10.43
N THR A 231 -9.19 -13.52 10.68
CA THR A 231 -9.29 -14.94 11.05
C THR A 231 -8.78 -15.85 9.92
N ALA A 232 -9.08 -15.53 8.67
CA ALA A 232 -8.58 -16.30 7.53
C ALA A 232 -7.06 -16.15 7.37
N LEU A 233 -6.52 -14.95 7.58
CA LEU A 233 -5.07 -14.69 7.54
C LEU A 233 -4.33 -15.46 8.64
N THR A 234 -4.75 -15.32 9.90
CA THR A 234 -4.10 -15.96 11.06
C THR A 234 -4.14 -17.47 10.95
N LYS A 235 -5.27 -18.04 10.50
CA LYS A 235 -5.39 -19.47 10.23
C LYS A 235 -4.41 -19.97 9.16
N ALA A 236 -4.11 -19.15 8.15
CA ALA A 236 -3.27 -19.54 7.02
C ALA A 236 -1.78 -19.26 7.24
N LEU A 237 -1.44 -18.21 7.98
CA LEU A 237 -0.09 -17.67 8.10
C LEU A 237 0.48 -17.69 9.53
N GLY A 238 -0.35 -18.00 10.54
CA GLY A 238 0.01 -18.04 11.96
C GLY A 238 -0.68 -16.94 12.77
N GLU A 239 -0.84 -17.16 14.08
CA GLU A 239 -1.49 -16.20 14.99
C GLU A 239 -0.66 -14.91 15.17
N ASP A 240 0.67 -15.04 15.27
CA ASP A 240 1.59 -13.93 15.45
C ASP A 240 2.02 -13.34 14.09
N LEU A 241 1.11 -12.64 13.42
CA LEU A 241 1.43 -11.96 12.16
C LEU A 241 2.25 -10.68 12.44
N PRO A 242 3.44 -10.51 11.84
CA PRO A 242 4.27 -9.33 12.05
C PRO A 242 3.73 -8.15 11.21
N LEU A 243 2.63 -7.58 11.68
CA LEU A 243 1.91 -6.50 11.02
C LEU A 243 1.92 -5.23 11.85
N VAL A 244 2.14 -4.12 11.15
CA VAL A 244 1.83 -2.79 11.64
C VAL A 244 0.62 -2.30 10.85
N VAL A 245 -0.34 -1.65 11.49
CA VAL A 245 -1.52 -1.12 10.80
C VAL A 245 -1.52 0.39 10.84
N GLU A 246 -1.80 1.00 9.69
CA GLU A 246 -2.10 2.42 9.57
C GLU A 246 -3.50 2.68 10.12
N ASP A 247 -3.57 3.03 11.40
CA ASP A 247 -4.79 3.41 12.12
C ASP A 247 -4.85 4.93 12.33
N LEU A 248 -4.91 5.71 11.25
CA LEU A 248 -5.09 7.17 11.25
C LEU A 248 -6.45 7.61 10.68
N GLY A 249 -6.71 8.92 10.75
CA GLY A 249 -7.92 9.55 10.22
C GLY A 249 -9.15 9.35 11.10
N SER A 250 -10.33 9.33 10.47
CA SER A 250 -11.62 9.14 11.14
C SER A 250 -11.82 7.67 11.52
N LEU A 251 -11.30 7.30 12.69
CA LEU A 251 -11.36 5.94 13.23
C LEU A 251 -12.61 5.75 14.08
N THR A 252 -13.22 4.57 13.96
CA THR A 252 -14.37 4.18 14.79
C THR A 252 -13.92 3.27 15.93
N THR A 253 -14.80 3.07 16.93
CA THR A 253 -14.52 2.08 18.00
C THR A 253 -14.31 0.69 17.41
N GLU A 254 -15.07 0.32 16.38
CA GLU A 254 -14.94 -0.95 15.67
C GLU A 254 -13.58 -1.12 14.97
N THR A 255 -12.98 -0.02 14.50
CA THR A 255 -11.63 -0.06 13.91
C THR A 255 -10.59 -0.40 14.97
N PHE A 256 -10.71 0.21 16.16
CA PHE A 256 -9.83 -0.10 17.30
C PHE A 256 -10.06 -1.51 17.84
N ASP A 257 -11.32 -1.92 17.98
CA ASP A 257 -11.67 -3.27 18.42
C ASP A 257 -11.11 -4.33 17.46
N LEU A 258 -11.17 -4.09 16.15
CA LEU A 258 -10.60 -5.00 15.16
C LEU A 258 -9.07 -5.09 15.29
N ARG A 259 -8.37 -3.95 15.45
CA ARG A 259 -6.91 -3.93 15.67
C ARG A 259 -6.55 -4.73 16.92
N ASP A 260 -7.25 -4.46 18.02
CA ASP A 260 -6.93 -5.01 19.34
C ASP A 260 -7.31 -6.49 19.44
N GLN A 261 -8.40 -6.92 18.79
CA GLN A 261 -8.82 -8.32 18.71
C GLN A 261 -7.73 -9.22 18.13
N PHE A 262 -6.99 -8.74 17.13
CA PHE A 262 -5.91 -9.48 16.47
C PHE A 262 -4.51 -9.02 16.94
N ASN A 263 -4.43 -8.27 18.04
CA ASN A 263 -3.18 -7.78 18.64
C ASN A 263 -2.26 -7.04 17.64
N LEU A 264 -2.86 -6.33 16.67
CA LEU A 264 -2.12 -5.65 15.61
C LEU A 264 -1.48 -4.37 16.14
N THR A 265 -0.23 -4.10 15.76
CA THR A 265 0.50 -2.90 16.21
C THR A 265 0.01 -1.66 15.45
N GLY A 266 -0.57 -0.69 16.15
CA GLY A 266 -0.97 0.60 15.55
C GLY A 266 0.18 1.58 15.40
N ILE A 267 -0.06 2.75 14.81
CA ILE A 267 0.93 3.82 14.65
C ILE A 267 0.52 5.10 15.38
N ARG A 268 1.50 5.88 15.83
CA ARG A 268 1.28 7.19 16.46
C ARG A 268 2.17 8.23 15.80
N ILE A 269 1.57 9.31 15.30
CA ILE A 269 2.30 10.39 14.62
C ILE A 269 2.36 11.61 15.53
N LEU A 270 3.55 11.89 16.08
CA LEU A 270 3.76 12.97 17.05
C LEU A 270 3.29 14.33 16.52
N GLN A 271 3.49 14.62 15.23
CA GLN A 271 3.04 15.86 14.59
C GLN A 271 1.53 16.11 14.69
N PHE A 272 0.71 15.08 14.93
CA PHE A 272 -0.74 15.21 15.09
C PHE A 272 -1.17 15.41 16.56
N GLY A 273 -0.24 15.35 17.52
CA GLY A 273 -0.56 15.32 18.94
C GLY A 273 -0.91 16.66 19.56
N PHE A 274 -0.52 17.78 18.96
CA PHE A 274 -0.50 19.09 19.65
C PHE A 274 -1.65 20.03 19.27
N GLY A 275 -2.67 19.51 18.58
CA GLY A 275 -3.96 20.16 18.43
C GLY A 275 -4.72 20.37 19.76
N PHE A 276 -5.96 20.86 19.66
CA PHE A 276 -6.74 21.39 20.78
C PHE A 276 -6.98 20.43 21.96
N TYR A 277 -7.09 19.12 21.72
CA TYR A 277 -7.56 18.17 22.72
C TYR A 277 -6.42 17.54 23.55
N PRO A 278 -6.50 17.56 24.90
CA PRO A 278 -5.43 17.03 25.75
C PRO A 278 -5.34 15.51 25.77
N ASP A 279 -6.44 14.82 25.53
CA ASP A 279 -6.61 13.37 25.40
C ASP A 279 -6.28 12.84 24.00
N ASN A 280 -5.68 13.67 23.14
CA ASN A 280 -5.26 13.27 21.81
C ASN A 280 -4.32 12.06 21.87
N MET A 281 -4.72 10.96 21.21
CA MET A 281 -4.00 9.68 21.19
C MET A 281 -2.57 9.77 20.64
N TYR A 282 -2.26 10.84 19.90
CA TYR A 282 -0.95 11.09 19.32
C TYR A 282 0.03 11.80 20.28
N ARG A 283 -0.41 12.17 21.50
CA ARG A 283 0.48 12.63 22.57
C ARG A 283 1.15 11.45 23.29
N PRO A 284 2.47 11.50 23.58
CA PRO A 284 3.20 10.37 24.15
C PRO A 284 2.63 9.73 25.42
N HIS A 285 2.05 10.52 26.32
CA HIS A 285 1.45 10.00 27.55
C HIS A 285 0.16 9.18 27.33
N ASN A 286 -0.43 9.26 26.12
CA ASN A 286 -1.60 8.49 25.70
C ASN A 286 -1.22 7.29 24.80
N TYR A 287 0.08 7.02 24.61
CA TYR A 287 0.51 5.87 23.82
C TYR A 287 0.19 4.56 24.53
N VAL A 288 -0.29 3.59 23.75
CA VAL A 288 -0.40 2.20 24.17
C VAL A 288 0.93 1.49 23.91
N PRO A 289 1.31 0.47 24.71
CA PRO A 289 2.57 -0.24 24.49
C PRO A 289 2.71 -0.88 23.10
N ASN A 290 1.60 -1.37 22.52
CA ASN A 290 1.59 -2.00 21.20
C ASN A 290 1.41 -0.97 20.08
N CYS A 291 2.36 -0.05 19.93
CA CYS A 291 2.36 0.91 18.82
C CYS A 291 3.78 1.22 18.31
N VAL A 292 3.85 1.74 17.08
CA VAL A 292 5.06 2.37 16.52
C VAL A 292 4.87 3.88 16.53
N ALA A 293 5.71 4.59 17.28
CA ALA A 293 5.71 6.04 17.32
C ALA A 293 6.64 6.63 16.24
N TYR A 294 6.10 7.54 15.43
CA TYR A 294 6.80 8.30 14.41
C TYR A 294 6.80 9.77 14.78
N THR A 295 7.86 10.49 14.42
CA THR A 295 7.80 11.96 14.38
C THR A 295 6.77 12.41 13.34
N GLY A 296 6.88 11.84 12.14
CA GLY A 296 6.01 12.00 10.97
C GLY A 296 6.30 10.88 9.98
N THR A 297 5.40 10.63 9.04
CA THR A 297 5.56 9.63 7.96
C THR A 297 6.13 10.28 6.69
N HIS A 298 6.15 9.53 5.59
CA HIS A 298 6.51 10.05 4.27
C HIS A 298 5.49 11.05 3.70
N ASP A 299 4.26 11.07 4.22
CA ASP A 299 3.21 12.01 3.83
C ASP A 299 3.27 13.34 4.59
N ASN A 300 4.09 13.40 5.64
CA ASN A 300 4.21 14.58 6.46
C ASN A 300 5.42 15.43 6.05
N PRO A 301 5.37 16.75 6.29
CA PRO A 301 6.58 17.56 6.27
C PRO A 301 7.65 17.00 7.23
N THR A 302 8.92 17.26 6.91
CA THR A 302 10.01 17.03 7.88
C THR A 302 9.69 17.74 9.20
N ALA A 303 10.21 17.26 10.34
CA ALA A 303 9.91 17.87 11.64
C ALA A 303 10.20 19.38 11.70
N ILE A 304 11.27 19.83 11.05
CA ILE A 304 11.61 21.26 10.92
C ILE A 304 10.60 21.98 10.01
N GLY A 305 10.24 21.37 8.88
CA GLY A 305 9.23 21.92 7.97
C GLY A 305 7.87 22.06 8.65
N TRP A 306 7.44 21.04 9.39
CA TRP A 306 6.24 21.06 10.22
C TRP A 306 6.28 22.24 11.18
N TRP A 307 7.31 22.30 12.04
CA TRP A 307 7.47 23.35 13.04
C TRP A 307 7.45 24.77 12.45
N THR A 308 8.13 24.97 11.33
CA THR A 308 8.33 26.32 10.77
C THR A 308 7.17 26.77 9.89
N LYS A 309 6.43 25.86 9.24
CA LYS A 309 5.48 26.22 8.16
C LYS A 309 4.09 25.60 8.28
N HIS A 310 3.91 24.55 9.07
CA HIS A 310 2.68 23.75 9.11
C HIS A 310 2.19 23.49 10.53
N THR A 311 2.57 24.35 11.49
CA THR A 311 2.12 24.27 12.88
C THR A 311 1.54 25.61 13.26
N GLU A 312 0.28 25.60 13.70
CA GLU A 312 -0.40 26.78 14.16
C GLU A 312 0.21 27.28 15.49
N HIS A 313 0.08 28.58 15.76
CA HIS A 313 0.70 29.19 16.93
C HIS A 313 0.32 28.51 18.25
N TYR A 314 -0.95 28.14 18.41
CA TYR A 314 -1.43 27.46 19.62
C TYR A 314 -0.85 26.05 19.77
N GLU A 315 -0.61 25.33 18.68
CA GLU A 315 0.00 24.00 18.68
C GLU A 315 1.47 24.07 19.09
N LYS A 316 2.19 25.13 18.68
CA LYS A 316 3.56 25.40 19.12
C LYS A 316 3.63 25.60 20.63
N ILE A 317 2.73 26.41 21.19
CA ILE A 317 2.64 26.63 22.64
C ILE A 317 2.32 25.31 23.35
N ALA A 318 1.35 24.54 22.85
CA ALA A 318 0.98 23.24 23.41
C ALA A 318 2.16 22.26 23.40
N PHE A 319 2.93 22.20 22.31
CA PHE A 319 4.13 21.37 22.20
C PHE A 319 5.19 21.77 23.21
N VAL A 320 5.54 23.06 23.30
CA VAL A 320 6.59 23.56 24.19
C VAL A 320 6.23 23.33 25.65
N ASN A 321 5.00 23.66 26.05
CA ASN A 321 4.52 23.41 27.40
C ASN A 321 4.49 21.90 27.73
N TYR A 322 4.30 21.04 26.74
CA TYR A 322 4.36 19.59 26.92
C TYR A 322 5.79 19.09 27.19
N ILE A 323 6.78 19.56 26.42
CA ILE A 323 8.18 19.10 26.56
C ILE A 323 8.94 19.83 27.67
N LYS A 324 8.49 21.01 28.10
CA LYS A 324 9.11 21.85 29.13
C LYS A 324 8.09 22.38 30.15
N PRO A 325 7.43 21.50 30.91
CA PRO A 325 6.33 21.90 31.81
C PRO A 325 6.75 22.82 32.98
N ALA A 326 8.05 22.92 33.29
CA ALA A 326 8.58 23.81 34.32
C ALA A 326 8.84 25.25 33.83
N GLU A 327 8.92 25.45 32.52
CA GLU A 327 9.04 26.75 31.87
C GLU A 327 7.66 27.06 31.27
N LYS A 328 6.72 27.58 32.06
CA LYS A 328 5.40 27.97 31.51
C LYS A 328 5.59 29.15 30.57
N PHE A 329 5.40 28.91 29.28
CA PHE A 329 5.42 29.97 28.28
C PHE A 329 3.99 30.51 28.11
N ASP A 330 3.77 31.72 28.60
CA ASP A 330 2.48 32.40 28.49
C ASP A 330 2.33 33.14 27.15
N GLU A 331 3.41 33.61 26.50
CA GLU A 331 3.37 34.34 25.23
C GLU A 331 4.65 34.13 24.37
N TYR A 332 4.50 33.92 23.06
CA TYR A 332 5.60 33.95 22.07
C TYR A 332 5.64 35.33 21.40
N ASN A 333 6.73 36.08 21.61
CA ASN A 333 6.95 37.37 20.95
C ASN A 333 7.37 37.16 19.50
N HIS A 334 6.49 37.51 18.58
CA HIS A 334 6.73 37.41 17.15
C HIS A 334 7.50 38.65 16.66
N ASP A 335 8.83 38.68 16.81
CA ASP A 335 9.67 39.54 15.99
C ASP A 335 10.08 38.75 14.74
N GLU A 336 9.67 39.23 13.56
CA GLU A 336 9.75 38.53 12.25
C GLU A 336 11.16 38.11 11.79
N GLU A 337 12.22 38.36 12.57
CA GLU A 337 13.59 38.04 12.16
C GLU A 337 14.37 37.07 13.07
N GLN A 338 13.87 36.68 14.26
CA GLN A 338 14.55 35.66 15.10
C GLN A 338 13.55 34.87 15.96
N ASP A 339 13.58 33.54 15.85
CA ASP A 339 12.92 32.58 16.76
C ASP A 339 13.52 32.71 18.20
N ASN A 340 13.22 33.81 18.89
CA ASN A 340 13.71 34.07 20.24
C ASN A 340 12.59 33.76 21.25
N TRP A 341 12.74 32.62 21.93
CA TRP A 341 11.88 32.20 23.03
C TRP A 341 12.23 32.97 24.30
N THR A 342 11.34 33.82 24.79
CA THR A 342 11.46 34.40 26.13
C THR A 342 10.82 33.48 27.17
N ILE A 343 11.65 32.89 28.03
CA ILE A 343 11.24 32.21 29.27
C ILE A 343 10.92 33.28 30.31
N GLN A 344 9.76 33.21 30.99
CA GLN A 344 9.47 34.06 32.15
C GLN A 344 10.24 33.63 33.39
#